data_AF-A0A821CCP7-F1
#
_entry.id   AF-A0A821CCP7-F1
#
_cell.length_a   1.000
_cell.length_b   1.000
_cell.length_c   1.000
_cell.angle_alpha   90.00
_cell.angle_beta   90.00
_cell.angle_gamma   90.00
#
_symmetry.space_group_name_H-M   'P 1'
#
loop_
_entity.id
_entity.type
_entity.pdbx_description
1 polymer ?
#
loop_
_entity_poly.entity_id
_entity_poly.type
_entity_poly.pdbx_seq_one_letter_code
_entity_poly.pdbx_strand_id
1 'polypeptide(L)'
;MLSAEKTPTISLVLPLKQRLINISKPNPTDPESIMKFKKYFENKIPTYWDIDDIHFIGTVLHPKFKHLQILSNKDKKRLTN
;
A
#
# COMPACT_ATOMS: atom_id res chain seq x y z
N MET A 1 -7.47 0.16 12.57
CA MET A 1 -8.52 0.78 11.73
C MET A 1 -8.03 2.17 11.36
N LEU A 2 -8.09 2.58 10.08
CA LEU A 2 -7.83 3.97 9.69
C LEU A 2 -9.05 4.80 10.13
N SER A 3 -8.87 5.70 11.09
CA SER A 3 -9.93 6.58 11.58
C SER A 3 -9.30 7.93 11.94
N ALA A 4 -9.30 8.85 10.97
CA ALA A 4 -8.68 10.17 11.11
C ALA A 4 -9.30 11.01 12.24
N GLU A 5 -10.57 10.78 12.55
CA GLU A 5 -11.29 11.45 13.64
C GLU A 5 -10.77 11.08 15.03
N LYS A 6 -10.18 9.88 15.17
CA LYS A 6 -9.71 9.36 16.46
C LYS A 6 -8.21 9.44 16.60
N THR A 7 -7.46 9.21 15.52
CA THR A 7 -5.99 9.24 15.55
C THR A 7 -5.40 9.71 14.21
N PRO A 8 -4.22 10.36 14.24
CA PRO A 8 -3.49 10.67 13.01
C PRO A 8 -3.16 9.38 12.24
N THR A 9 -3.65 9.30 11.02
CA THR A 9 -3.65 8.06 10.23
C THR A 9 -3.00 8.21 8.87
N ILE A 10 -2.65 9.44 8.47
CA ILE A 10 -2.09 9.73 7.14
C ILE A 10 -0.80 8.94 6.87
N SER A 11 0.05 8.78 7.89
CA SER A 11 1.28 8.00 7.82
C SER A 11 1.07 6.50 7.64
N LEU A 12 -0.14 6.00 7.96
CA LEU A 12 -0.50 4.60 7.90
C LEU A 12 -1.09 4.20 6.53
N VAL A 13 -1.47 5.17 5.70
CA VAL A 13 -2.17 4.91 4.44
C VAL A 13 -1.30 4.07 3.49
N LEU A 14 -0.06 4.50 3.24
CA LEU A 14 0.87 3.77 2.36
C LEU A 14 1.20 2.35 2.87
N PRO A 15 1.63 2.12 4.13
CA PRO A 15 1.95 0.78 4.61
C PRO A 15 0.72 -0.13 4.63
N LEU A 16 -0.49 0.41 4.87
CA LEU A 16 -1.71 -0.39 4.83
C LEU A 16 -2.10 -0.76 3.40
N LYS A 17 -2.01 0.15 2.43
CA LYS A 17 -2.21 -0.19 1.02
C LYS A 17 -1.24 -1.30 0.58
N GLN A 18 0.04 -1.19 0.95
CA GLN A 18 1.03 -2.23 0.63
C GLN A 18 0.72 -3.57 1.29
N ARG A 19 0.32 -3.55 2.57
CA ARG A 19 -0.10 -4.76 3.30
C ARG A 19 -1.31 -5.41 2.63
N LEU A 20 -2.28 -4.60 2.19
CA LEU A 20 -3.48 -5.06 1.53
C LEU A 20 -3.15 -5.74 0.19
N ILE A 21 -2.28 -5.14 -0.63
CA ILE A 21 -1.78 -5.76 -1.87
C ILE A 21 -1.12 -7.11 -1.56
N ASN A 22 -0.25 -7.17 -0.55
CA ASN A 22 0.45 -8.40 -0.19
C ASN A 22 -0.50 -9.52 0.26
N ILE A 23 -1.54 -9.20 1.03
CA ILE A 23 -2.57 -10.17 1.47
C ILE A 23 -3.45 -10.63 0.29
N SER A 24 -3.61 -9.78 -0.71
CA SER A 24 -4.42 -10.04 -1.90
C SER A 24 -3.71 -10.92 -2.93
N LYS A 25 -2.44 -11.26 -2.71
CA LYS A 25 -1.73 -12.21 -3.57
C LYS A 25 -2.33 -13.61 -3.40
N PRO A 26 -2.70 -14.30 -4.48
CA PRO A 26 -3.20 -15.67 -4.41
C PRO A 26 -2.16 -16.63 -3.82
N ASN A 27 -2.59 -17.53 -2.95
CA ASN A 27 -1.79 -18.65 -2.45
C ASN A 27 -2.24 -19.95 -3.13
N PRO A 28 -1.34 -20.86 -3.51
CA PRO A 28 -1.70 -22.19 -4.02
C PRO A 28 -2.67 -23.00 -3.16
N THR A 29 -2.75 -22.72 -1.85
CA THR A 29 -3.68 -23.39 -0.93
C THR A 29 -5.05 -22.72 -0.79
N ASP A 30 -5.25 -21.56 -1.44
CA ASP A 30 -6.54 -20.87 -1.39
C ASP A 30 -7.60 -21.67 -2.17
N PRO A 31 -8.85 -21.76 -1.66
CA PRO A 31 -9.98 -22.22 -2.46
C PRO A 31 -10.15 -21.36 -3.72
N GLU A 32 -10.67 -21.95 -4.81
CA GLU A 32 -10.80 -21.26 -6.11
C GLU A 32 -11.58 -19.94 -6.01
N SER A 33 -12.64 -19.91 -5.19
CA SER A 33 -13.42 -18.70 -4.93
C SER A 33 -12.59 -17.58 -4.29
N ILE A 34 -11.72 -17.93 -3.33
CA ILE A 34 -10.82 -17.00 -2.66
C ILE A 34 -9.72 -16.53 -3.61
N MET A 35 -9.16 -17.42 -4.44
CA MET A 35 -8.20 -17.03 -5.47
C MET A 35 -8.80 -16.02 -6.45
N LYS A 36 -10.03 -16.25 -6.93
CA LYS A 36 -10.74 -15.33 -7.83
C LYS A 36 -10.96 -13.97 -7.17
N PHE A 37 -11.42 -13.96 -5.91
CA PHE A 37 -11.61 -12.74 -5.14
C PHE A 37 -10.29 -11.97 -4.95
N LYS A 38 -9.22 -12.66 -4.54
CA LYS A 38 -7.88 -12.09 -4.35
C LYS A 38 -7.32 -11.47 -5.63
N LYS A 39 -7.42 -12.17 -6.76
CA LYS A 39 -7.02 -11.64 -8.09
C LYS A 39 -7.83 -10.40 -8.47
N TYR A 40 -9.15 -10.44 -8.28
CA TYR A 40 -10.00 -9.27 -8.54
C TYR A 40 -9.56 -8.09 -7.70
N PHE A 41 -9.31 -8.31 -6.41
CA PHE A 41 -8.96 -7.27 -5.47
C PHE A 41 -7.56 -6.70 -5.74
N GLU A 42 -6.56 -7.54 -6.04
CA GLU A 42 -5.22 -7.11 -6.47
C GLU A 42 -5.27 -6.18 -7.69
N ASN A 43 -6.11 -6.50 -8.68
CA ASN A 43 -6.30 -5.66 -9.88
C ASN A 43 -7.03 -4.35 -9.60
N LYS A 44 -7.87 -4.30 -8.56
CA LYS A 44 -8.74 -3.15 -8.26
C LYS A 44 -8.16 -2.20 -7.21
N ILE A 45 -7.31 -2.66 -6.28
CA ILE A 45 -6.68 -1.80 -5.27
C ILE A 45 -5.98 -0.58 -5.89
N PRO A 46 -5.20 -0.72 -6.98
CA PRO A 46 -4.51 0.43 -7.57
C PRO A 46 -5.47 1.53 -8.05
N THR A 47 -6.68 1.17 -8.48
CA THR A 47 -7.66 2.11 -9.07
C THR A 47 -8.64 2.69 -8.07
N TYR A 48 -8.89 2.01 -6.94
CA TYR A 48 -9.83 2.48 -5.91
C TYR A 48 -9.17 3.29 -4.80
N TRP A 49 -7.86 3.16 -4.63
CA TRP A 49 -7.14 3.76 -3.51
C TRP A 49 -5.95 4.55 -4.03
N ASP A 50 -6.21 5.78 -4.47
CA ASP A 50 -5.16 6.69 -4.89
C ASP A 50 -4.28 7.13 -3.72
N ILE A 51 -2.98 7.34 -4.02
CA ILE A 51 -1.99 7.76 -3.04
C ILE A 51 -1.32 9.02 -3.57
N ASP A 52 -1.60 10.13 -2.89
CA ASP A 52 -0.94 11.41 -3.14
C ASP A 52 0.33 11.59 -2.31
N ASP A 53 1.12 12.60 -2.69
CA ASP A 53 2.39 12.98 -2.05
C ASP A 53 2.27 13.17 -0.53
N ILE A 54 1.13 13.67 -0.04
CA ILE A 54 0.91 13.88 1.39
C ILE A 54 0.95 12.56 2.19
N HIS A 55 0.51 11.45 1.60
CA HIS A 55 0.58 10.13 2.23
C HIS A 55 2.03 9.63 2.28
N PHE A 56 2.81 9.86 1.22
CA PHE A 56 4.23 9.54 1.19
C PHE A 56 5.00 10.32 2.25
N ILE A 57 4.81 11.64 2.29
CA ILE A 57 5.43 12.52 3.28
C ILE A 57 5.03 12.07 4.70
N GLY A 58 3.74 11.83 4.93
CA GLY A 58 3.24 11.33 6.22
C GLY A 58 3.91 10.03 6.66
N THR A 59 4.09 9.07 5.75
CA THR A 59 4.76 7.80 6.07
C THR A 59 6.26 7.99 6.33
N VAL A 60 6.96 8.79 5.51
CA VAL A 60 8.41 9.05 5.65
C VAL A 60 8.73 9.74 6.98
N LEU A 61 7.92 10.72 7.38
CA LEU A 61 8.13 11.46 8.63
C LEU A 61 7.84 10.62 9.88
N HIS A 62 7.13 9.51 9.74
CA HIS A 62 6.72 8.70 10.88
C HIS A 62 7.89 7.80 11.37
N PRO A 63 8.31 7.90 12.64
CA PRO A 63 9.51 7.22 13.14
C PRO A 63 9.52 5.70 12.93
N LYS A 64 8.34 5.06 13.01
CA LYS A 64 8.22 3.60 12.86
C LYS A 64 8.47 3.13 11.42
N PHE A 65 8.35 4.00 10.42
CA PHE A 65 8.40 3.60 9.00
C PHE A 65 9.67 4.00 8.28
N LYS A 66 10.68 4.50 9.01
CA LYS A 66 12.01 4.84 8.45
C LYS A 66 12.70 3.68 7.73
N HIS A 67 12.36 2.45 8.08
CA HIS A 67 12.90 1.24 7.45
C HIS A 67 12.24 0.89 6.10
N LEU A 68 11.09 1.49 5.77
CA LEU A 68 10.42 1.25 4.51
C LEU A 68 11.17 2.02 3.40
N GLN A 69 11.61 1.31 2.36
CA GLN A 69 12.11 1.94 1.14
C GLN A 69 10.93 2.53 0.36
N ILE A 70 10.56 3.77 0.70
CA ILE A 70 9.35 4.45 0.19
C ILE A 70 9.58 5.09 -1.20
N LEU A 71 10.80 4.99 -1.76
CA LEU A 71 11.12 5.56 -3.08
C LEU A 71 10.10 5.11 -4.12
N SER A 72 9.44 6.09 -4.72
CA SER A 72 8.40 5.84 -5.70
C SER A 72 9.01 5.18 -6.94
N ASN A 73 8.21 4.43 -7.70
CA ASN A 73 8.66 3.92 -9.01
C ASN A 73 9.09 5.06 -9.97
N LYS A 74 8.69 6.32 -9.71
CA LYS A 74 9.18 7.50 -10.43
C LYS A 74 10.60 7.88 -10.03
N ASP A 75 10.98 7.70 -8.76
CA ASP A 75 12.34 7.97 -8.26
C ASP A 75 13.34 6.91 -8.73
N LYS A 76 12.91 5.64 -8.81
CA LYS A 76 13.75 4.57 -9.38
C LYS A 76 14.10 4.78 -10.85
N LYS A 77 13.20 5.36 -11.65
CA LYS A 77 13.47 5.72 -13.06
C LYS A 77 14.40 6.94 -13.23
N ARG A 78 14.43 7.85 -12.25
CA ARG A 78 15.33 9.02 -12.26
C ARG A 78 16.76 8.70 -11.83
N LEU A 79 16.97 7.62 -11.07
CA LEU A 79 18.28 7.22 -10.56
C LEU A 79 19.06 6.29 -11.52
N THR A 80 18.42 5.81 -12.58
CA THR A 80 19.03 4.92 -13.60
C THR A 80 19.31 5.62 -14.93
N ASN A 81 19.17 6.95 -14.99
CA ASN A 81 19.49 7.78 -16.15
C ASN A 81 20.51 8.85 -15.77
#